data_AF-A0AAW8DLY7-F1
#
_entry.id   AF-A0AAW8DLY7-F1
#
_cell.length_a   1.000
_cell.length_b   1.000
_cell.length_c   1.000
_cell.angle_alpha   90.00
_cell.angle_beta   90.00
_cell.angle_gamma   90.00
#
_symmetry.space_group_name_H-M   'P 1'
#
loop_
_entity.id
_entity.type
_entity.pdbx_description
1 polymer ?
#
loop_
_entity_poly.entity_id
_entity_poly.type
_entity_poly.pdbx_seq_one_letter_code
_entity_poly.pdbx_strand_id
1 'polypeptide(L)'
;MSADPVQAWSGILDRLEADIALAVSGGEPEAWNPPAADEAGPLPEELADTARRILDAQLESMAMLGKVRNDALAHLDALSTVPDSQSSARPLFLDVQG
;
A
#
# COMPACT_ATOMS: atom_id res chain seq x y z
N MET A 1 23.92 28.25 -0.73
CA MET A 1 23.05 28.49 -1.89
C MET A 1 21.74 27.83 -1.55
N SER A 2 20.72 28.59 -1.16
CA SER A 2 19.40 28.02 -0.91
C SER A 2 18.90 27.42 -2.22
N ALA A 3 18.40 26.18 -2.18
CA ALA A 3 17.78 25.57 -3.35
C ALA A 3 16.58 26.43 -3.79
N ASP A 4 16.32 26.47 -5.10
CA ASP A 4 15.09 27.06 -5.61
C ASP A 4 13.91 26.27 -5.01
N PRO A 5 12.98 26.91 -4.27
CA PRO A 5 11.88 26.22 -3.61
C PRO A 5 11.04 25.40 -4.59
N VAL A 6 10.88 25.85 -5.84
CA VAL A 6 10.15 25.09 -6.88
C VAL A 6 10.89 23.80 -7.20
N GLN A 7 12.21 23.86 -7.36
CA GLN A 7 13.03 22.68 -7.66
C GLN A 7 13.05 21.69 -6.49
N ALA A 8 13.16 22.19 -5.25
CA ALA A 8 13.15 21.35 -4.06
C ALA A 8 11.81 20.60 -3.91
N TRP A 9 10.69 21.32 -4.03
CA TRP A 9 9.37 20.71 -3.97
C TRP A 9 9.07 19.78 -5.15
N SER A 10 9.50 20.13 -6.37
CA SER A 10 9.36 19.23 -7.52
C SER A 10 10.05 17.89 -7.26
N GLY A 11 11.29 17.89 -6.76
CA GLY A 11 12.01 16.65 -6.46
C GLY A 11 11.34 15.80 -5.38
N ILE A 12 10.74 16.44 -4.37
CA ILE A 12 9.94 15.74 -3.34
C ILE A 12 8.70 15.10 -3.97
N LEU A 13 7.94 15.86 -4.76
CA LEU A 13 6.71 15.37 -5.40
C LEU A 13 6.99 14.26 -6.42
N ASP A 14 8.06 14.38 -7.22
CA ASP A 14 8.50 13.36 -8.17
C ASP A 14 8.84 12.04 -7.45
N ARG A 15 9.51 12.11 -6.29
CA ARG A 15 9.79 10.92 -5.49
C ARG A 15 8.51 10.29 -4.96
N LEU A 16 7.58 11.09 -4.42
CA LEU A 16 6.31 10.56 -3.91
C LEU A 16 5.49 9.89 -5.02
N GLU A 17 5.49 10.45 -6.23
CA GLU A 17 4.83 9.84 -7.39
C GLU A 17 5.50 8.51 -7.78
N ALA A 18 6.83 8.46 -7.78
CA ALA A 18 7.58 7.22 -8.05
C ALA A 18 7.31 6.13 -6.99
N ASP A 19 7.19 6.51 -5.71
CA ASP A 19 6.89 5.57 -4.62
C ASP A 19 5.47 4.97 -4.77
N ILE A 20 4.49 5.76 -5.24
CA ILE A 20 3.15 5.25 -5.58
C ILE A 20 3.25 4.25 -6.72
N ALA A 21 3.95 4.59 -7.80
CA ALA A 21 4.11 3.70 -8.95
C ALA A 21 4.77 2.37 -8.56
N LEU A 22 5.79 2.42 -7.70
CA LEU A 22 6.46 1.24 -7.17
C LEU A 22 5.49 0.37 -6.34
N ALA A 23 4.74 0.98 -5.42
CA ALA A 23 3.76 0.28 -4.60
C ALA A 23 2.67 -0.40 -5.45
N VAL A 24 2.16 0.28 -6.47
CA VAL A 24 1.15 -0.27 -7.40
C VAL A 24 1.72 -1.47 -8.18
N SER A 25 3.01 -1.47 -8.51
CA SER A 25 3.68 -2.60 -9.16
C SER A 25 3.97 -3.78 -8.23
N GLY A 26 3.64 -3.68 -6.94
CA GLY A 26 3.92 -4.69 -5.92
C GLY A 26 5.31 -4.59 -5.30
N GLY A 27 6.05 -3.53 -5.59
CA GLY A 27 7.30 -3.21 -4.89
C GLY A 27 7.05 -2.54 -3.55
N GLU A 28 8.04 -2.59 -2.67
CA GLU A 28 8.01 -1.89 -1.39
C GLU A 28 8.83 -0.59 -1.52
N PRO A 29 8.21 0.59 -1.43
CA PRO A 29 8.95 1.84 -1.40
C PRO A 29 9.80 1.94 -0.14
N GLU A 30 10.96 2.58 -0.25
CA GLU A 30 11.80 2.84 0.92
C GLU A 30 11.05 3.73 1.92
N ALA A 31 11.37 3.56 3.21
CA ALA A 31 10.77 4.38 4.26
C ALA A 31 11.03 5.87 4.00
N TRP A 32 9.95 6.65 3.89
CA TRP A 32 10.04 8.09 3.64
C TRP A 32 10.71 8.80 4.82
N ASN A 33 11.83 9.45 4.54
CA ASN A 33 12.48 10.37 5.47
C ASN A 33 12.26 11.81 4.99
N PRO A 34 11.39 12.59 5.64
CA PRO A 34 11.09 13.94 5.17
C PRO A 34 12.36 14.80 5.20
N PRO A 35 12.59 15.64 4.16
CA PRO A 35 13.66 16.62 4.19
C PRO A 35 13.47 17.60 5.37
N ALA A 36 14.54 18.25 5.80
CA ALA A 36 14.44 19.18 6.92
C ALA A 36 13.49 20.33 6.58
N ALA A 37 12.70 20.79 7.56
CA ALA A 37 11.58 21.71 7.32
C ALA A 37 12.00 23.07 6.72
N ASP A 38 13.28 23.42 6.87
CA ASP A 38 13.93 24.61 6.36
C ASP A 38 14.54 24.45 4.96
N GLU A 39 14.66 23.22 4.43
CA GLU A 39 15.31 22.95 3.14
C GLU A 39 14.48 23.34 1.92
N ALA A 40 13.16 23.09 1.96
CA ALA A 40 12.27 23.36 0.83
C ALA A 40 11.42 24.64 0.99
N GLY A 41 11.29 25.14 2.23
CA GLY A 41 10.37 26.24 2.54
C GLY A 41 8.89 25.88 2.28
N PRO A 42 7.98 26.87 2.23
CA PRO A 42 6.57 26.60 1.94
C PRO A 42 6.36 26.08 0.52
N LEU A 43 5.33 25.25 0.31
CA LEU A 43 4.96 24.73 -1.01
C LEU A 43 4.60 25.89 -1.97
N PRO A 44 5.27 26.01 -3.13
CA PRO A 44 4.89 26.97 -4.17
C PRO A 44 3.48 26.74 -4.70
N GLU A 45 2.73 27.83 -4.93
CA GLU A 45 1.33 27.78 -5.36
C GLU A 45 1.15 27.01 -6.69
N GLU A 46 2.10 27.15 -7.61
CA GLU A 46 2.11 26.45 -8.90
C GLU A 46 2.19 24.91 -8.79
N LEU A 47 2.68 24.38 -7.65
CA LEU A 47 2.76 22.95 -7.38
C LEU A 47 1.59 22.42 -6.55
N ALA A 48 0.67 23.29 -6.09
CA ALA A 48 -0.41 22.91 -5.19
C ALA A 48 -1.34 21.85 -5.79
N ASP A 49 -1.68 21.99 -7.08
CA ASP A 49 -2.54 21.03 -7.78
C ASP A 49 -1.87 19.67 -7.94
N THR A 50 -0.57 19.64 -8.20
CA THR A 50 0.22 18.40 -8.29
C THR A 50 0.31 17.72 -6.93
N ALA A 51 0.62 18.46 -5.88
CA ALA A 51 0.64 17.93 -4.51
C ALA A 51 -0.73 17.36 -4.10
N ARG A 52 -1.83 18.03 -4.49
CA ARG A 52 -3.19 17.54 -4.23
C ARG A 52 -3.46 16.21 -4.92
N ARG A 53 -3.15 16.11 -6.22
CA ARG A 53 -3.34 14.87 -6.99
C ARG A 53 -2.55 13.70 -6.41
N ILE A 54 -1.31 13.93 -6.00
CA ILE A 54 -0.45 12.91 -5.38
C ILE A 54 -1.07 12.46 -4.05
N LEU A 55 -1.50 13.40 -3.19
CA LEU A 55 -2.16 13.07 -1.92
C LEU A 55 -3.42 12.23 -2.14
N ASP A 56 -4.27 12.61 -3.09
CA ASP A 56 -5.49 11.87 -3.40
C ASP A 56 -5.19 10.44 -3.87
N ALA A 57 -4.17 10.25 -4.71
CA ALA A 57 -3.71 8.92 -5.16
C ALA A 57 -3.16 8.08 -4.00
N GLN A 58 -2.42 8.68 -3.06
CA GLN A 58 -1.94 7.99 -1.85
C GLN A 58 -3.11 7.53 -0.97
N LEU A 59 -4.09 8.41 -0.74
CA LEU A 59 -5.27 8.09 0.06
C LEU A 59 -6.12 6.98 -0.57
N GLU A 60 -6.30 7.01 -1.89
CA GLU A 60 -7.01 5.95 -2.62
C GLU A 60 -6.27 4.60 -2.48
N SER A 61 -4.95 4.61 -2.63
CA SER A 61 -4.11 3.42 -2.48
C SER A 61 -4.22 2.84 -1.06
N MET A 62 -4.16 3.69 -0.03
CA MET A 62 -4.35 3.27 1.37
C MET A 62 -5.75 2.68 1.61
N ALA A 63 -6.79 3.28 1.03
CA ALA A 63 -8.15 2.77 1.13
C ALA A 63 -8.31 1.40 0.47
N MET A 64 -7.68 1.19 -0.70
CA MET A 64 -7.66 -0.10 -1.38
C MET A 64 -6.93 -1.17 -0.56
N LEU A 65 -5.73 -0.85 -0.06
CA LEU A 65 -4.97 -1.76 0.81
C LEU A 65 -5.74 -2.12 2.08
N GLY A 66 -6.44 -1.16 2.68
CA GLY A 66 -7.31 -1.40 3.83
C GLY A 66 -8.43 -2.40 3.54
N LYS A 67 -9.07 -2.31 2.36
CA LYS A 67 -10.10 -3.26 1.93
C LYS A 67 -9.51 -4.67 1.75
N VAL A 68 -8.42 -4.78 0.98
CA VAL A 68 -7.75 -6.08 0.73
C VAL A 68 -7.31 -6.75 2.03
N ARG A 69 -6.76 -5.96 2.97
CA ARG A 69 -6.39 -6.46 4.30
C ARG A 69 -7.60 -7.00 5.06
N ASN A 70 -8.72 -6.27 5.07
CA ASN A 70 -9.93 -6.70 5.79
C ASN A 70 -10.54 -7.96 5.17
N ASP A 71 -10.54 -8.07 3.84
CA ASP A 71 -11.01 -9.27 3.13
C ASP A 71 -10.13 -10.47 3.46
N ALA A 72 -8.81 -10.30 3.47
CA ALA A 72 -7.87 -11.35 3.87
C ALA A 72 -8.08 -11.81 5.32
N LEU A 73 -8.32 -10.88 6.25
CA LEU A 73 -8.64 -11.21 7.64
C LEU A 73 -9.96 -11.97 7.76
N ALA A 74 -10.99 -11.59 7.01
CA ALA A 74 -12.26 -12.31 6.99
C ALA A 74 -12.10 -13.74 6.46
N HIS A 75 -11.26 -13.95 5.43
CA HIS A 75 -10.94 -15.29 4.94
C HIS A 75 -10.17 -16.12 5.97
N LEU A 76 -9.20 -15.53 6.66
CA LEU A 76 -8.46 -16.21 7.73
C LEU A 76 -9.36 -16.58 8.92
N ASP A 77 -10.27 -15.70 9.31
CA ASP A 77 -11.25 -15.96 10.35
C ASP A 77 -12.16 -17.15 9.96
N ALA A 78 -12.68 -17.15 8.74
CA ALA A 78 -13.48 -18.26 8.22
C ALA A 78 -12.72 -19.60 8.26
N LEU A 79 -11.43 -19.62 7.87
CA LEU A 79 -10.59 -20.81 7.97
C LEU A 79 -10.37 -21.25 9.43
N SER A 80 -10.22 -20.31 10.36
CA SER A 80 -10.03 -20.63 11.79
C SER A 80 -11.24 -21.30 12.44
N THR A 81 -12.44 -21.10 11.87
CA THR A 81 -13.68 -21.76 12.34
C THR A 81 -13.81 -23.21 11.89
N VAL A 82 -12.99 -23.67 10.93
CA VAL A 82 -12.96 -25.06 10.50
C VAL A 82 -12.27 -25.86 11.62
N PRO A 83 -12.97 -26.81 12.27
CA PRO A 83 -12.33 -27.66 13.26
C PRO A 83 -11.17 -28.40 12.60
N ASP A 84 -10.00 -28.37 13.26
CA ASP A 84 -8.91 -29.28 12.91
C ASP A 84 -9.50 -30.69 12.90
N SER A 85 -9.55 -31.31 11.71
CA SER A 85 -9.93 -32.71 11.55
C SER A 85 -8.78 -33.60 12.05
N GLN A 86 -8.28 -33.34 13.25
CA GLN A 86 -7.38 -34.18 14.00
C GLN A 86 -8.19 -34.97 15.03
N SER A 87 -9.17 -35.74 14.56
CA SER A 87 -9.49 -37.02 15.19
C SER A 87 -10.31 -37.91 14.23
N SER A 88 -9.71 -39.05 13.90
CA SER A 88 -10.33 -40.28 13.39
C SER A 88 -11.21 -40.22 12.13
N ALA A 89 -10.60 -40.32 10.95
CA ALA A 89 -11.01 -41.31 9.95
C ALA A 89 -9.94 -41.39 8.86
N ARG A 90 -9.29 -42.55 8.76
CA ARG A 90 -8.56 -42.96 7.56
C ARG A 90 -9.44 -42.65 6.33
N PRO A 91 -8.92 -42.05 5.24
CA PRO A 91 -9.70 -41.86 4.04
C PRO A 91 -10.22 -43.23 3.57
N LEU A 92 -11.54 -43.43 3.64
CA LEU A 92 -12.22 -44.61 3.15
C LEU A 92 -12.42 -44.43 1.64
N PHE A 93 -11.60 -45.11 0.84
CA PHE A 93 -11.90 -45.28 -0.57
C PHE A 93 -13.09 -46.23 -0.69
N LEU A 94 -14.23 -45.68 -1.10
CA LEU A 94 -15.42 -46.47 -1.38
C LEU A 94 -15.31 -46.95 -2.82
N ASP A 95 -14.86 -48.20 -2.97
CA ASP A 95 -14.83 -48.88 -4.27
C ASP A 95 -16.26 -49.31 -4.62
N VAL A 96 -16.91 -48.55 -5.49
CA VAL A 96 -18.20 -48.89 -6.09
C VAL A 96 -17.96 -49.93 -7.18
N GLN A 97 -17.95 -51.20 -6.77
CA GLN A 97 -18.05 -52.34 -7.69
C GLN A 97 -19.48 -52.39 -8.24
N GLY A 98 -19.60 -52.24 -9.57
CA GLY A 98 -20.85 -52.39 -10.33
C GLY A 98 -21.10 -53.82 -10.78
#